data_AF-A0A846Y1H2-F1
#
_entry.id   AF-A0A846Y1H2-F1
#
_cell.length_a   1.000
_cell.length_b   1.000
_cell.length_c   1.000
_cell.angle_alpha   90.00
_cell.angle_beta   90.00
_cell.angle_gamma   90.00
#
_symmetry.space_group_name_H-M   'P 1'
#
loop_
_entity.id
_entity.type
_entity.pdbx_description
1 polymer ?
#
loop_
_entity_poly.entity_id
_entity_poly.type
_entity_poly.pdbx_seq_one_letter_code
_entity_poly.pdbx_strand_id
1 'polypeptide(L)'
;MWTVASVTLLVGAMPPGIWLASRGRSEHRLVGLQMVTAVTVLVLITMSLAANRPDYLIVATVLVVLAFAGTLVFTRLIGAGDD
;
A
#
# COMPACT_ATOMS: atom_id res chain seq x y z
N MET A 1 8.32 12.49 18.96
CA MET A 1 7.88 11.34 19.78
C MET A 1 6.61 10.69 19.23
N TRP A 2 5.54 11.44 18.89
CA TRP A 2 4.31 10.89 18.29
C TRP A 2 4.48 10.21 16.92
N THR A 3 5.42 10.68 16.09
CA THR A 3 5.71 10.09 14.76
C THR A 3 6.17 8.64 14.82
N VAL A 4 6.94 8.26 15.84
CA VAL A 4 7.38 6.87 16.04
C VAL A 4 6.19 5.98 16.39
N ALA A 5 5.29 6.44 17.26
CA ALA A 5 4.07 5.71 17.60
C ALA A 5 3.16 5.50 16.38
N SER A 6 3.02 6.52 15.53
CA SER A 6 2.28 6.42 14.26
C SER A 6 2.91 5.41 13.31
N VAL A 7 4.23 5.42 13.15
CA VAL A 7 4.94 4.43 12.32
C VAL A 7 4.75 3.02 12.86
N THR A 8 4.87 2.81 14.18
CA THR A 8 4.67 1.50 14.80
C THR A 8 3.24 0.98 14.59
N LEU A 9 2.22 1.84 14.74
CA LEU A 9 0.83 1.49 14.46
C LEU A 9 0.59 1.10 13.00
N LEU A 10 1.15 1.89 12.07
CA LEU A 10 0.99 1.64 10.64
C LEU A 10 1.74 0.38 10.19
N VAL A 11 2.96 0.15 10.69
CA VAL A 11 3.69 -1.10 10.44
C VAL A 11 2.96 -2.29 11.06
N GLY A 12 2.34 -2.13 12.24
CA GLY A 12 1.49 -3.13 12.86
C GLY A 12 0.22 -3.47 12.04
N ALA A 13 -0.23 -2.58 11.16
CA ALA A 13 -1.37 -2.79 10.27
C ALA A 13 -1.01 -3.50 8.95
N MET A 14 0.29 -3.64 8.60
CA MET A 14 0.73 -4.36 7.39
C MET A 14 0.51 -5.88 7.42
N PRO A 15 0.83 -6.61 8.51
CA PRO A 15 0.69 -8.06 8.56
C PRO A 15 -0.69 -8.61 8.14
N PRO A 16 -1.83 -8.06 8.61
CA PRO A 16 -3.14 -8.57 8.18
C PRO A 16 -3.41 -8.32 6.70
N GLY A 17 -2.98 -7.18 6.15
CA GLY A 17 -3.14 -6.85 4.74
C GLY A 17 -2.30 -7.76 3.82
N ILE A 18 -1.06 -8.05 4.21
CA ILE A 18 -0.16 -8.97 3.49
C ILE A 18 -0.73 -10.39 3.53
N TRP A 19 -1.28 -10.80 4.67
CA TRP A 19 -1.90 -12.11 4.82
C TRP A 19 -3.12 -12.27 3.90
N LEU A 20 -3.99 -11.25 3.84
CA LEU A 20 -5.15 -11.24 2.95
C LEU A 20 -4.75 -11.17 1.46
N ALA A 21 -3.69 -10.41 1.12
CA ALA A 21 -3.16 -10.34 -0.25
C ALA A 21 -2.59 -11.68 -0.75
N SER A 22 -2.15 -12.53 0.19
CA SER A 22 -1.53 -13.83 -0.09
C SER A 22 -2.51 -15.01 -0.07
N ARG A 23 -3.71 -14.85 0.50
CA ARG A 23 -4.64 -15.95 0.80
C ARG A 23 -6.06 -15.62 0.34
N GLY A 24 -6.55 -16.26 -0.73
CA GLY A 24 -7.95 -16.16 -1.17
C GLY A 24 -8.15 -16.08 -2.68
N ARG A 25 -9.43 -15.91 -3.09
CA ARG A 25 -9.82 -15.63 -4.50
C ARG A 25 -9.14 -14.36 -5.02
N SER A 26 -8.96 -14.25 -6.33
CA SER A 26 -8.27 -13.13 -6.99
C SER A 26 -8.78 -11.74 -6.54
N GLU A 27 -10.08 -11.62 -6.28
CA GLU A 27 -10.72 -10.42 -5.70
C GLU A 27 -10.16 -10.03 -4.32
N HIS A 28 -10.03 -11.01 -3.41
CA HIS A 28 -9.57 -10.77 -2.04
C HIS A 28 -8.09 -10.37 -2.01
N ARG A 29 -7.32 -10.89 -2.98
CA ARG A 29 -5.92 -10.50 -3.14
C ARG A 29 -5.77 -9.04 -3.55
N LEU A 30 -6.64 -8.54 -4.43
CA LEU A 30 -6.67 -7.12 -4.83
C LEU A 30 -7.00 -6.21 -3.64
N VAL A 31 -8.01 -6.57 -2.85
CA VAL A 31 -8.41 -5.80 -1.66
C VAL A 31 -7.27 -5.75 -0.63
N GLY A 32 -6.60 -6.89 -0.38
CA GLY A 32 -5.42 -6.94 0.48
C GLY A 32 -4.29 -6.03 -0.03
N LEU A 33 -4.03 -6.05 -1.34
CA LEU A 33 -2.99 -5.24 -1.97
C LEU A 33 -3.30 -3.74 -1.88
N GLN A 34 -4.55 -3.34 -2.08
CA GLN A 34 -5.01 -1.96 -1.89
C GLN A 34 -4.84 -1.48 -0.46
N MET A 35 -5.22 -2.31 0.51
CA MET A 35 -5.05 -1.99 1.93
C MET A 35 -3.57 -1.81 2.30
N VAL A 36 -2.69 -2.73 1.88
CA VAL A 36 -1.24 -2.66 2.13
C VAL A 36 -0.64 -1.41 1.50
N THR A 37 -1.05 -1.08 0.28
CA THR A 37 -0.53 0.10 -0.42
C THR A 37 -0.92 1.38 0.32
N ALA A 38 -2.18 1.53 0.71
CA ALA A 38 -2.65 2.70 1.46
C ALA A 38 -1.89 2.89 2.78
N VAL A 39 -1.68 1.80 3.54
CA VAL A 39 -0.89 1.81 4.77
C VAL A 39 0.57 2.21 4.50
N THR A 40 1.18 1.67 3.43
CA THR A 40 2.55 2.00 3.04
C THR A 40 2.71 3.48 2.71
N VAL A 41 1.75 4.07 1.98
CA VAL A 41 1.75 5.51 1.66
C VAL A 41 1.67 6.36 2.93
N LEU A 42 0.81 5.99 3.88
CA LEU A 42 0.72 6.66 5.17
C LEU A 42 2.03 6.56 5.98
N VAL A 43 2.72 5.42 5.94
CA VAL A 43 4.05 5.25 6.57
C VAL A 43 5.05 6.22 5.95
N LEU A 44 5.12 6.29 4.61
CA LEU A 44 6.05 7.18 3.90
C LEU A 44 5.79 8.65 4.18
N ILE A 45 4.52 9.08 4.22
CA ILE A 45 4.14 10.45 4.58
C ILE A 45 4.54 10.76 6.03
N THR A 46 4.26 9.85 6.96
CA THR A 46 4.62 10.00 8.39
C THR A 46 6.14 10.08 8.57
N MET A 47 6.90 9.32 7.78
CA MET A 47 8.35 9.35 7.78
C MET A 47 8.91 10.65 7.20
N SER A 48 8.28 11.20 6.15
CA SER A 48 8.62 12.54 5.61
C SER A 48 8.37 13.64 6.65
N LEU A 49 7.25 13.57 7.38
CA LEU A 49 6.95 14.46 8.50
C LEU A 49 7.99 14.33 9.63
N ALA A 50 8.40 13.11 9.96
CA ALA A 50 9.41 12.87 10.98
C ALA A 50 10.80 13.43 10.60
N ALA A 51 11.16 13.37 9.32
CA ALA A 51 12.41 13.90 8.79
C ALA A 51 12.38 15.43 8.57
N ASN A 52 11.20 16.06 8.65
CA ASN A 52 10.96 17.47 8.32
C ASN A 52 11.51 17.88 6.94
N ARG A 53 11.53 16.91 6.01
CA ARG A 53 12.06 17.05 4.65
C ARG A 53 10.96 16.70 3.65
N PRO A 54 10.45 17.67 2.88
CA PRO A 54 9.37 17.45 1.93
C PRO A 54 9.79 16.57 0.75
N ASP A 55 11.08 16.44 0.47
CA ASP A 55 11.65 15.62 -0.61
C ASP A 55 11.18 14.15 -0.56
N TYR A 56 10.88 13.63 0.64
CA TYR A 56 10.41 12.25 0.81
C TYR A 56 8.97 12.00 0.34
N LEU A 57 8.17 13.05 0.09
CA LEU A 57 6.81 12.91 -0.46
C LEU A 57 6.80 12.44 -1.92
N ILE A 58 7.91 12.61 -2.64
CA ILE A 58 8.07 12.13 -4.02
C ILE A 58 7.90 10.61 -4.05
N VAL A 59 8.49 9.90 -3.09
CA VAL A 59 8.42 8.44 -3.01
C VAL A 59 6.98 7.97 -2.76
N ALA A 60 6.26 8.63 -1.85
CA ALA A 60 4.86 8.33 -1.57
C ALA A 60 3.97 8.55 -2.81
N THR A 61 4.19 9.65 -3.52
CA THR A 61 3.43 9.99 -4.73
C THR A 61 3.68 8.99 -5.86
N VAL A 62 4.94 8.63 -6.11
CA VAL A 62 5.30 7.63 -7.13
C VAL A 62 4.69 6.28 -6.80
N LEU A 63 4.71 5.87 -5.52
CA LEU A 63 4.12 4.60 -5.08
C LEU A 63 2.60 4.57 -5.33
N VAL A 64 1.89 5.67 -5.07
CA VAL A 64 0.44 5.78 -5.35
C VAL A 64 0.15 5.57 -6.84
N VAL A 65 0.90 6.23 -7.72
CA VAL A 65 0.72 6.10 -9.18
C VAL A 65 1.01 4.67 -9.63
N LEU A 66 2.08 4.07 -9.11
CA LEU A 66 2.46 2.70 -9.45
C LEU A 66 1.42 1.67 -8.97
N ALA A 67 0.86 1.88 -7.79
CA ALA A 67 -0.20 1.02 -7.24
C ALA A 67 -1.49 1.10 -8.05
N PHE A 68 -1.86 2.30 -8.51
CA PHE A 68 -2.98 2.50 -9.42
C PHE A 68 -2.77 1.73 -10.74
N ALA A 69 -1.61 1.91 -11.38
CA ALA A 69 -1.27 1.20 -12.61
C ALA A 69 -1.26 -0.33 -12.41
N GLY A 70 -0.65 -0.81 -11.32
CA GLY A 70 -0.61 -2.24 -10.97
C GLY A 70 -1.99 -2.84 -10.75
N THR A 71 -2.93 -2.07 -10.18
CA THR A 71 -4.33 -2.48 -10.00
C THR A 71 -5.04 -2.67 -11.32
N LEU A 72 -4.87 -1.75 -12.28
CA LEU A 72 -5.44 -1.89 -13.62
C LEU A 72 -4.88 -3.10 -14.39
N VAL A 73 -3.58 -3.38 -14.24
CA VAL A 73 -2.96 -4.56 -14.84
C VAL A 73 -3.51 -5.84 -14.20
N PHE A 74 -3.69 -5.86 -12.88
CA PHE A 74 -4.23 -7.01 -12.16
C PHE A 74 -5.69 -7.28 -12.52
N THR A 75 -6.54 -6.24 -12.59
CA THR A 75 -7.94 -6.38 -13.02
C THR A 75 -8.04 -6.85 -14.47
N ARG A 76 -7.16 -6.35 -15.35
CA ARG A 76 -7.07 -6.84 -16.74
C ARG A 76 -6.71 -8.32 -16.81
N LEU A 77 -5.72 -8.77 -16.02
CA LEU A 77 -5.27 -10.17 -16.01
C LEU A 77 -6.33 -11.12 -15.48
N ILE A 78 -7.13 -10.69 -14.49
CA ILE A 78 -8.29 -11.45 -14.03
C ILE A 78 -9.34 -11.55 -15.15
N GLY A 79 -9.70 -10.42 -15.76
CA GLY A 79 -10.71 -10.39 -16.82
C GLY A 79 -10.33 -11.20 -18.06
N ALA A 80 -9.04 -11.28 -18.41
CA ALA A 80 -8.55 -12.05 -19.56
C ALA A 80 -8.38 -13.56 -19.30
N GLY A 81 -8.49 -14.02 -18.04
CA GLY A 81 -8.38 -15.45 -17.69
C GLY A 81 -9.72 -16.17 -17.59
N ASP A 82 -10.83 -15.43 -17.60
CA ASP A 82 -12.21 -15.93 -17.52
C ASP A 82 -12.90 -16.04 -18.90
N ASP A 83 -12.21 -15.72 -20.01
CA ASP A 83 -12.64 -15.89 -21.41
C ASP A 83 -11.94 -17.11 -22.08
#